data_AF-A0AAP4EZZ0-F1
#
_entry.id   AF-A0AAP4EZZ0-F1
#
_cell.length_a   1.000
_cell.length_b   1.000
_cell.length_c   1.000
_cell.angle_alpha   90.00
_cell.angle_beta   90.00
_cell.angle_gamma   90.00
#
_symmetry.space_group_name_H-M   'P 1'
#
loop_
_entity.id
_entity.type
_entity.pdbx_description
1 polymer ?
#
loop_
_entity_poly.entity_id
_entity_poly.type
_entity_poly.pdbx_seq_one_letter_code
_entity_poly.pdbx_strand_id
1 'polypeptide(L)' 'MENYIPFEKLSKKKQRELNAKRRNTWGSISPITRKPNPPKAYNRRKALKWNDDSSSVPFAFFLF' A
#
# COMPACT_ATOMS: atom_id res chain seq x y z
N MET A 1 29.50 17.00 -31.83
CA MET A 1 29.13 15.98 -30.83
C MET A 1 29.52 16.52 -29.48
N GLU A 2 28.63 16.54 -28.50
CA GLU A 2 29.06 16.91 -27.14
C GLU A 2 30.00 15.83 -26.62
N ASN A 3 31.11 16.26 -26.01
CA ASN A 3 32.08 15.33 -25.44
C ASN A 3 31.42 14.57 -24.29
N TYR A 4 31.37 13.24 -24.39
CA TYR A 4 30.86 12.42 -23.31
C TYR A 4 31.83 12.47 -22.12
N ILE A 5 31.34 12.99 -20.99
CA ILE A 5 32.08 13.00 -19.73
C ILE A 5 31.46 11.95 -18.80
N PRO A 6 32.24 10.94 -18.37
CA PRO A 6 31.78 9.96 -17.38
C PRO A 6 31.28 10.63 -16.09
N PHE A 7 30.24 10.08 -15.47
CA PHE A 7 29.59 10.64 -14.29
C PHE A 7 30.57 10.93 -13.13
N GLU A 8 31.54 10.03 -12.91
CA GLU A 8 32.55 10.14 -11.86
C GLU A 8 33.48 11.35 -12.02
N LYS A 9 33.67 11.79 -13.27
CA LYS A 9 34.54 12.92 -13.61
C LYS A 9 33.80 14.26 -13.57
N LEU A 10 32.50 14.25 -13.33
CA LEU A 10 31.71 15.46 -13.17
C LEU A 10 31.98 16.13 -11.83
N SER A 11 31.82 17.45 -11.77
CA SER A 11 31.86 18.18 -10.49
C SER A 11 30.75 17.69 -9.55
N LYS A 12 31.00 17.76 -8.23
CA LYS A 12 30.03 17.35 -7.20
C LYS A 12 28.65 18.02 -7.38
N LYS A 13 28.62 19.27 -7.86
CA LYS A 13 27.38 20.02 -8.15
C LYS A 13 26.58 19.37 -9.28
N LYS A 14 27.24 19.07 -10.40
CA LYS A 14 26.61 18.47 -11.58
C LYS A 14 26.10 17.05 -11.29
N GLN A 15 26.86 16.27 -10.52
CA GLN A 15 26.42 14.95 -10.05
C GLN A 15 25.13 15.03 -9.22
N ARG A 16 25.05 16.01 -8.31
CA ARG A 16 23.86 16.24 -7.48
C ARG A 16 22.64 16.62 -8.33
N GLU A 17 22.80 17.51 -9.30
CA GLU A 17 21.72 17.88 -10.23
C GLU A 17 21.21 16.67 -11.03
N LEU A 18 22.11 15.84 -11.56
CA LEU A 18 21.74 14.61 -12.28
C LEU A 18 21.01 13.61 -11.37
N ASN A 19 21.49 13.43 -10.15
CA ASN A 19 20.84 12.53 -9.19
C ASN A 19 19.48 13.06 -8.73
N ALA A 20 19.31 14.37 -8.56
CA ALA A 20 18.00 14.97 -8.27
C ALA A 20 17.01 14.72 -9.42
N LYS A 21 17.45 14.91 -10.67
CA LYS A 21 16.64 14.57 -11.86
C LYS A 21 16.22 13.10 -11.89
N ARG A 22 17.13 12.18 -11.52
CA ARG A 22 16.83 10.73 -11.43
C ARG A 22 15.87 10.38 -10.30
N ARG A 23 15.97 11.05 -9.14
CA ARG A 23 15.17 10.76 -7.93
C ARG A 23 13.71 11.20 -8.04
N ASN A 24 13.40 12.16 -8.91
CA ASN A 24 12.05 12.67 -9.06
C ASN A 24 11.06 11.65 -9.64
N THR A 25 11.56 10.62 -10.32
CA THR A 25 10.74 9.56 -10.93
C THR A 25 11.14 8.21 -10.33
N TRP A 26 10.22 7.54 -9.63
CA TRP A 26 10.37 6.13 -9.26
C TRP A 26 10.23 5.16 -10.46
N GLY A 27 10.52 5.64 -11.68
CA GLY A 27 10.24 4.95 -12.93
C GLY A 27 8.74 4.65 -13.10
N SER A 28 8.42 3.43 -13.51
CA SER A 28 7.04 2.93 -13.68
C SER A 28 6.38 2.50 -12.35
N ILE A 29 7.08 2.60 -11.22
CA ILE A 29 6.68 1.97 -9.96
C ILE A 29 6.59 3.04 -8.88
N SER A 30 5.43 3.67 -8.73
CA SER A 30 5.19 4.51 -7.56
C SER A 30 4.97 3.61 -6.33
N PRO A 31 5.80 3.69 -5.27
CA PRO A 31 5.64 2.87 -4.07
C PRO A 31 4.31 3.14 -3.35
N ILE A 32 3.73 4.33 -3.56
CA ILE A 32 2.44 4.75 -3.01
C ILE A 32 1.28 3.95 -3.62
N THR A 33 1.31 3.67 -4.94
CA THR A 33 0.21 2.95 -5.61
C THR A 33 0.26 1.44 -5.40
N ARG A 34 1.41 0.90 -4.97
CA ARG A 34 1.57 -0.51 -4.61
C ARG A 34 1.31 -0.79 -3.12
N LYS A 35 1.04 0.22 -2.31
CA LYS A 35 0.79 0.03 -0.88
C LYS A 35 -0.54 -0.72 -0.71
N PRO A 36 -0.54 -1.97 -0.18
CA PRO A 36 -1.79 -2.63 0.17
C PRO A 36 -2.49 -1.83 1.27
N ASN A 37 -3.82 -1.86 1.29
CA ASN A 37 -4.58 -1.23 2.36
C ASN A 37 -4.12 -1.78 3.72
N PRO A 38 -3.93 -0.94 4.74
CA PRO A 38 -3.44 -1.40 6.03
C PRO A 38 -4.40 -2.44 6.60
N PRO A 39 -3.91 -3.57 7.14
CA PRO A 39 -4.77 -4.68 7.57
C PRO A 39 -5.69 -4.30 8.73
N LYS A 40 -5.27 -3.32 9.54
CA LYS A 40 -6.04 -2.75 10.67
C LYS A 40 -6.86 -1.52 10.30
N ALA A 41 -6.92 -1.10 9.03
CA ALA A 41 -7.79 0.00 8.66
C ALA A 41 -9.25 -0.39 8.89
N TYR A 42 -9.98 0.49 9.55
CA TYR A 42 -11.40 0.37 9.69
C TYR A 42 -12.08 0.35 8.30
N ASN A 43 -12.88 -0.67 8.05
CA ASN A 43 -13.67 -0.79 6.83
C ASN A 43 -15.13 -1.09 7.22
N ARG A 44 -15.99 -0.06 7.17
CA ARG A 44 -17.41 -0.15 7.53
C ARG A 44 -18.19 -1.21 6.74
N ARG A 45 -17.72 -1.58 5.54
CA ARG A 45 -18.33 -2.64 4.71
C ARG A 45 -17.99 -4.05 5.21
N LYS A 46 -16.86 -4.22 5.92
CA LYS A 46 -16.45 -5.51 6.54
C LYS A 46 -17.19 -5.80 7.84
N ALA A 47 -17.69 -4.76 8.52
CA ALA A 47 -18.61 -4.93 9.64
C ALA A 47 -19.98 -5.35 9.07
N LEU A 48 -20.06 -6.61 8.62
CA LEU A 48 -21.34 -7.27 8.39
C LEU A 48 -22.12 -7.17 9.69
N LYS A 49 -23.34 -6.63 9.59
CA LYS A 49 -24.29 -6.56 10.69
C LYS A 49 -24.36 -7.95 11.31
N TRP A 50 -24.22 -8.02 12.63
CA TRP A 50 -24.58 -9.23 13.35
C TRP A 50 -26.05 -9.49 13.02
N ASN A 51 -26.33 -10.54 12.25
CA ASN A 51 -27.69 -11.02 12.14
C ASN A 51 -28.02 -11.57 13.53
N ASP A 52 -28.92 -10.88 14.20
CA ASP A 52 -29.51 -11.34 15.45
C ASP A 52 -30.50 -12.45 15.08
N ASP A 53 -29.97 -13.63 14.76
CA ASP A 53 -30.77 -14.84 14.57
C ASP A 53 -31.26 -15.26 15.95
N SER A 54 -32.29 -14.55 16.41
CA SER A 54 -33.15 -14.92 17.53
C SER A 54 -34.01 -16.12 17.12
N SER A 55 -33.36 -17.26 16.83
CA SER A 55 -34.02 -18.55 16.89
C SER A 55 -34.01 -19.00 18.34
N SER A 56 -34.91 -18.41 19.12
CA SER A 56 -35.40 -18.98 20.37
C SER A 56 -35.87 -20.41 20.10
N VAL A 57 -35.00 -21.39 20.35
CA VAL A 57 -35.40 -22.80 20.42
C VAL A 57 -35.97 -23.02 21.82
N PRO A 58 -37.27 -23.31 21.96
CA PRO A 58 -37.84 -23.57 23.26
C PRO A 58 -37.28 -24.91 23.77
N PHE A 59 -36.71 -24.84 24.97
CA PHE A 59 -36.39 -25.96 25.84
C PHE A 59 -37.58 -26.93 25.91
N ALA A 60 -37.52 -28.07 25.22
CA ALA A 60 -38.64 -29.02 25.21
C ALA A 60 -38.16 -30.47 24.94
N PHE A 61 -38.27 -31.29 26.00
CA PHE A 61 -38.42 -32.75 26.02
C PHE A 61 -37.21 -33.65 25.69
N PHE A 62 -36.41 -33.94 26.73
CA PHE A 62 -35.85 -35.29 26.91
C PHE A 62 -36.34 -35.85 28.26
N LEU A 63 -37.55 -36.41 28.23
CA LEU A 63 -38.00 -37.43 29.18
C LEU A 63 -38.48 -38.62 28.34
N PHE A 64 -37.57 -39.55 28.10
CA PHE A 64 -37.83 -40.96 27.82
C PHE A 64 -36.65 -41.76 28.36
#